data_AF-A0A2E8SMX9-F1
#
_entry.id   AF-A0A2E8SMX9-F1
#
_cell.length_a   1.000
_cell.length_b   1.000
_cell.length_c   1.000
_cell.angle_alpha   90.00
_cell.angle_beta   90.00
_cell.angle_gamma   90.00
#
_symmetry.space_group_name_H-M   'P 1'
#
loop_
_entity.id
_entity.type
_entity.pdbx_description
1 polymer ?
#
loop_
_entity_poly.entity_id
_entity_poly.type
_entity_poly.pdbx_seq_one_letter_code
_entity_poly.pdbx_strand_id
1 'polypeptide(L)'
;MKNLAAFFLLFFFLLSAHSQDVDISKGKSLFNANCAACHKLNKNLIGPALAGVSEKYEREWLYTWIKNSSAMIKSGDERAVAIWEEWNKAAMNAFPQLSNEDIDNILAYTDYVPEPVAVVASAAAPQATGTNSSVSQDIVLVVLVIVLVVLIVMLFLVNKTLRAIAANNGIHIEKKETKIFSEPVWKLFLKNQFLVFSSVVFLLLSSAYFAYGWLMQIGVDQGYMPVQPIHYSHKIHSGANEIDCQYCHSSARVSKHSGIPSLNVCMNCHENIAEYNGDEDLEKGYTKEFYTNEIKKLYKAVGWDEEARQYTGETEPVKWVRIHNLPDHVYFNHSQHVNVAGIECQTCHGPVEEMEIAYQHSSLTMGWCINCHRESEVKVKDNDYYTKIHEELSKKYGVEKLTIAQMGGLECGKCHY
;
A
#
# COMPACT_ATOMS: atom_id res chain seq x y z
N MET A 1 -59.89 53.15 23.79
CA MET A 1 -59.31 51.80 23.59
C MET A 1 -59.76 51.20 22.25
N LYS A 2 -59.38 51.76 21.09
CA LYS A 2 -59.66 51.16 19.77
C LYS A 2 -58.56 51.35 18.70
N ASN A 3 -57.54 52.17 18.95
CA ASN A 3 -56.52 52.49 17.93
C ASN A 3 -55.09 52.03 18.29
N LEU A 4 -54.91 51.22 19.35
CA LEU A 4 -53.58 50.75 19.75
C LEU A 4 -53.26 49.32 19.24
N ALA A 5 -54.27 48.56 18.81
CA ALA A 5 -54.09 47.19 18.29
C ALA A 5 -53.68 47.14 16.81
N ALA A 6 -53.97 48.19 16.03
CA ALA A 6 -53.65 48.23 14.60
C ALA A 6 -52.18 48.59 14.31
N PHE A 7 -51.49 49.27 15.26
CA PHE A 7 -50.10 49.67 15.08
C PHE A 7 -49.10 48.56 15.45
N PHE A 8 -49.52 47.59 16.29
CA PHE A 8 -48.68 46.45 16.67
C PHE A 8 -48.73 45.30 15.65
N LEU A 9 -49.78 45.23 14.82
CA LEU A 9 -49.93 44.25 13.74
C LEU A 9 -49.20 44.66 12.45
N LEU A 10 -48.95 45.96 12.22
CA LEU A 10 -48.16 46.42 11.07
C LEU A 10 -46.64 46.38 11.32
N PHE A 11 -46.19 46.36 12.58
CA PHE A 11 -44.77 46.29 12.92
C PHE A 11 -44.22 44.85 12.95
N PHE A 12 -45.09 43.84 13.08
CA PHE A 12 -44.69 42.42 13.04
C PHE A 12 -44.64 41.82 11.64
N PHE A 13 -45.14 42.51 10.61
CA PHE A 13 -45.13 42.03 9.22
C PHE A 13 -43.99 42.61 8.36
N LEU A 14 -43.16 43.50 8.92
CA LEU A 14 -42.03 44.13 8.22
C LEU A 14 -40.66 43.51 8.56
N LEU A 15 -40.62 42.43 9.35
CA LEU A 15 -39.39 41.72 9.75
C LEU A 15 -39.33 40.26 9.28
N SER A 16 -40.01 39.94 8.18
CA SER A 16 -39.84 38.65 7.50
C SER A 16 -39.51 38.82 6.02
N ALA A 17 -38.63 39.77 5.72
CA ALA A 17 -37.75 39.60 4.56
C ALA A 17 -36.61 38.69 5.01
N HIS A 18 -36.83 37.37 4.93
CA HIS A 18 -35.71 36.43 4.94
C HIS A 18 -34.96 36.66 3.63
N SER A 19 -33.91 37.50 3.67
CA SER A 19 -32.74 37.28 2.83
C SER A 19 -32.30 35.85 3.12
N GLN A 20 -32.56 34.91 2.21
CA GLN A 20 -31.91 33.61 2.28
C GLN A 20 -30.45 33.87 1.94
N ASP A 21 -29.64 34.04 2.97
CA ASP A 21 -28.20 34.18 2.81
C ASP A 21 -27.66 32.88 2.22
N VAL A 22 -26.87 33.01 1.15
CA VAL A 22 -26.36 31.86 0.40
C VAL A 22 -25.32 31.11 1.24
N ASP A 23 -25.50 29.81 1.40
CA ASP A 23 -24.65 28.92 2.21
C ASP A 23 -23.59 28.23 1.35
N ILE A 24 -22.38 28.78 1.39
CA ILE A 24 -21.20 28.28 0.66
C ILE A 24 -20.80 26.87 1.12
N SER A 25 -21.00 26.53 2.40
CA SER A 25 -20.66 25.20 2.94
C SER A 25 -21.61 24.13 2.39
N LYS A 26 -22.92 24.44 2.37
CA LYS A 26 -23.94 23.61 1.73
C LYS A 26 -23.68 23.50 0.22
N GLY A 27 -23.32 24.61 -0.43
CA GLY A 27 -22.91 24.66 -1.83
C GLY A 27 -21.75 23.74 -2.16
N LYS A 28 -20.68 23.76 -1.35
CA LYS A 28 -19.53 22.87 -1.48
C LYS A 28 -19.92 21.39 -1.37
N SER A 29 -20.77 21.04 -0.41
CA SER A 29 -21.26 19.67 -0.24
C SER A 29 -22.04 19.19 -1.47
N LEU A 30 -22.97 20.01 -1.96
CA LEU A 30 -23.78 19.72 -3.14
C LEU A 30 -22.93 19.62 -4.41
N PHE A 31 -21.95 20.51 -4.57
CA PHE A 31 -21.00 20.48 -5.68
C PHE A 31 -20.16 19.19 -5.65
N ASN A 32 -19.61 18.82 -4.50
CA ASN A 32 -18.82 17.61 -4.33
C ASN A 32 -19.63 16.34 -4.63
N ALA A 33 -20.92 16.33 -4.27
CA ALA A 33 -21.80 15.19 -4.50
C ALA A 33 -22.26 15.05 -5.96
N ASN A 34 -22.49 16.17 -6.67
CA ASN A 34 -23.20 16.13 -7.97
C ASN A 34 -22.38 16.64 -9.16
N CYS A 35 -21.38 17.50 -8.94
CA CYS A 35 -20.72 18.27 -10.00
C CYS A 35 -19.21 17.98 -10.10
N ALA A 36 -18.53 17.71 -8.97
CA ALA A 36 -17.07 17.61 -8.87
C ALA A 36 -16.44 16.45 -9.68
N ALA A 37 -17.27 15.47 -10.08
CA ALA A 37 -16.89 14.38 -10.96
C ALA A 37 -16.64 14.86 -12.41
N CYS A 38 -17.33 15.92 -12.85
CA CYS A 38 -17.24 16.41 -14.24
C CYS A 38 -16.63 17.82 -14.34
N HIS A 39 -16.72 18.63 -13.28
CA HIS A 39 -16.26 20.01 -13.26
C HIS A 39 -15.23 20.27 -12.16
N LYS A 40 -14.28 21.17 -12.44
CA LYS A 40 -13.41 21.81 -11.43
C LYS A 40 -13.66 23.31 -11.42
N LEU A 41 -13.21 23.99 -10.37
CA LEU A 41 -13.41 25.43 -10.23
C LEU A 41 -12.55 26.20 -11.25
N ASN A 42 -11.24 25.97 -11.28
CA ASN A 42 -10.29 26.78 -12.04
C ASN A 42 -9.66 26.05 -13.23
N LYS A 43 -10.14 24.84 -13.57
CA LYS A 43 -9.56 24.02 -14.63
C LYS A 43 -10.63 23.24 -15.37
N ASN A 44 -10.38 22.99 -16.65
CA ASN A 44 -11.21 22.16 -17.49
C ASN A 44 -11.07 20.67 -17.10
N LEU A 45 -12.18 19.93 -17.09
CA LEU A 45 -12.21 18.47 -16.91
C LEU A 45 -13.13 17.85 -17.96
N ILE A 46 -14.20 17.14 -17.57
CA ILE A 46 -15.21 16.62 -18.49
C ILE A 46 -16.04 17.77 -19.06
N GLY A 47 -16.36 18.76 -18.21
CA GLY A 47 -16.93 20.04 -18.57
C GLY A 47 -16.00 21.21 -18.24
N PRO A 48 -16.42 22.44 -18.58
CA PRO A 48 -15.65 23.66 -18.36
C PRO A 48 -15.38 23.94 -16.88
N ALA A 49 -14.32 24.71 -16.63
CA ALA A 49 -14.09 25.38 -15.35
C ALA A 49 -15.33 26.21 -14.96
N LEU A 50 -15.78 26.08 -13.71
CA LEU A 50 -17.01 26.72 -13.23
C LEU A 50 -16.80 28.01 -12.43
N ALA A 51 -15.57 28.40 -12.13
CA ALA A 51 -15.31 29.69 -11.52
C ALA A 51 -15.73 30.84 -12.44
N GLY A 52 -16.56 31.75 -11.94
CA GLY A 52 -17.06 32.91 -12.70
C GLY A 52 -18.22 32.58 -13.65
N VAL A 53 -18.82 31.39 -13.56
CA VAL A 53 -19.90 30.99 -14.47
C VAL A 53 -21.16 31.83 -14.26
N SER A 54 -21.40 32.33 -13.04
CA SER A 54 -22.57 33.17 -12.75
C SER A 54 -22.48 34.59 -13.32
N GLU A 55 -21.28 35.03 -13.70
CA GLU A 55 -21.07 36.30 -14.41
C GLU A 55 -21.28 36.13 -15.93
N LYS A 56 -21.09 34.91 -16.45
CA LYS A 56 -21.16 34.61 -17.89
C LYS A 56 -22.58 34.36 -18.39
N TYR A 57 -23.47 33.83 -17.55
CA TYR A 57 -24.84 33.46 -17.93
C TYR A 57 -25.88 33.97 -16.93
N GLU A 58 -27.09 34.26 -17.41
CA GLU A 58 -28.16 34.71 -16.51
C GLU A 58 -28.59 33.59 -15.57
N ARG A 59 -28.93 33.96 -14.33
CA ARG A 59 -29.27 33.02 -13.27
C ARG A 59 -30.45 32.10 -13.61
N GLU A 60 -31.49 32.64 -14.25
CA GLU A 60 -32.64 31.84 -14.74
C GLU A 60 -32.25 30.83 -15.82
N TRP A 61 -31.29 31.19 -16.68
CA TRP A 61 -30.76 30.26 -17.68
C TRP A 61 -29.94 29.15 -17.01
N LEU A 62 -29.13 29.49 -16.00
CA LEU A 62 -28.38 28.49 -15.22
C LEU A 62 -29.31 27.52 -14.48
N TYR A 63 -30.45 27.97 -13.94
CA TYR A 63 -31.42 27.07 -13.32
C TYR A 63 -31.97 26.03 -14.29
N THR A 64 -32.32 26.45 -15.51
CA THR A 64 -32.85 25.54 -16.53
C THR A 64 -31.77 24.62 -17.08
N TRP A 65 -30.56 25.14 -17.27
CA TRP A 65 -29.39 24.39 -17.75
C TRP A 65 -28.96 23.30 -16.76
N ILE A 66 -28.78 23.65 -15.49
CA ILE A 66 -28.31 22.71 -14.46
C ILE A 66 -29.36 21.64 -14.20
N LYS A 67 -30.67 21.98 -14.24
CA LYS A 67 -31.72 20.97 -14.08
C LYS A 67 -31.81 20.02 -15.27
N ASN A 68 -31.71 20.52 -16.50
CA ASN A 68 -31.83 19.68 -17.69
C ASN A 68 -31.24 20.33 -18.97
N SER A 69 -29.92 20.31 -19.11
CA SER A 69 -29.22 20.79 -20.30
C SER A 69 -29.61 20.05 -21.58
N SER A 70 -29.89 18.74 -21.49
CA SER A 70 -30.33 17.91 -22.62
C SER A 70 -31.65 18.40 -23.23
N ALA A 71 -32.59 18.88 -22.41
CA ALA A 71 -33.84 19.46 -22.89
C ALA A 71 -33.59 20.77 -23.63
N MET A 72 -32.68 21.61 -23.14
CA MET A 72 -32.32 22.88 -23.78
C MET A 72 -31.63 22.67 -25.13
N ILE A 73 -30.71 21.72 -25.21
CA ILE A 73 -30.05 21.31 -26.47
C ILE A 73 -31.10 20.84 -27.48
N LYS A 74 -32.04 19.97 -27.07
CA LYS A 74 -33.12 19.47 -27.95
C LYS A 74 -34.11 20.57 -28.36
N SER A 75 -34.34 21.56 -27.52
CA SER A 75 -35.20 22.70 -27.84
C SER A 75 -34.57 23.69 -28.84
N GLY A 76 -33.27 23.52 -29.13
CA GLY A 76 -32.54 24.37 -30.07
C GLY A 76 -32.06 25.70 -29.49
N ASP A 77 -31.88 25.80 -28.16
CA ASP A 77 -31.25 26.98 -27.55
C ASP A 77 -29.82 27.13 -28.12
N GLU A 78 -29.54 28.26 -28.76
CA GLU A 78 -28.28 28.49 -29.50
C GLU A 78 -27.05 28.38 -28.59
N ARG A 79 -27.15 28.81 -27.32
CA ARG A 79 -26.05 28.76 -26.35
C ARG A 79 -25.82 27.34 -25.86
N ALA A 80 -26.90 26.61 -25.59
CA ALA A 80 -26.87 25.20 -25.21
C ALA A 80 -26.20 24.33 -26.29
N VAL A 81 -26.57 24.55 -27.56
CA VAL A 81 -26.00 23.80 -28.70
C VAL A 81 -24.54 24.18 -28.93
N ALA A 82 -24.16 25.45 -28.77
CA ALA A 82 -22.76 25.87 -28.89
C ALA A 82 -21.86 25.18 -27.84
N ILE A 83 -22.28 25.16 -26.57
CA ILE A 83 -21.54 24.47 -25.50
C ILE A 83 -21.45 22.96 -25.78
N TRP A 84 -22.53 22.36 -26.31
CA TRP A 84 -22.57 20.94 -26.66
C TRP A 84 -21.54 20.55 -27.72
N GLU A 85 -21.42 21.34 -28.79
CA GLU A 85 -20.44 21.10 -29.85
C GLU A 85 -19.00 21.40 -29.38
N GLU A 86 -18.80 22.46 -28.59
CA GLU A 86 -17.48 22.84 -28.03
C GLU A 86 -16.91 21.75 -27.11
N TRP A 87 -17.76 21.08 -26.33
CA TRP A 87 -17.35 20.09 -25.33
C TRP A 87 -17.51 18.64 -25.83
N ASN A 88 -17.24 18.41 -27.11
CA ASN A 88 -17.21 17.08 -27.73
C ASN A 88 -18.48 16.25 -27.49
N LYS A 89 -19.65 16.90 -27.39
CA LYS A 89 -20.93 16.22 -27.17
C LYS A 89 -20.95 15.40 -25.87
N ALA A 90 -20.24 15.88 -24.84
CA ALA A 90 -20.22 15.27 -23.52
C ALA A 90 -21.56 15.47 -22.80
N ALA A 91 -22.29 14.37 -22.56
CA ALA A 91 -23.58 14.37 -21.89
C ALA A 91 -23.47 14.81 -20.41
N MET A 92 -24.16 15.89 -20.06
CA MET A 92 -24.37 16.30 -18.66
C MET A 92 -25.63 15.63 -18.11
N ASN A 93 -25.54 15.10 -16.89
CA ASN A 93 -26.69 14.52 -16.18
C ASN A 93 -27.77 15.58 -15.91
N ALA A 94 -29.03 15.14 -15.87
CA ALA A 94 -30.14 15.98 -15.45
C ALA A 94 -30.25 15.96 -13.92
N PHE A 95 -30.46 17.13 -13.31
CA PHE A 95 -30.59 17.29 -11.87
C PHE A 95 -31.95 17.92 -11.50
N PRO A 96 -33.10 17.30 -11.86
CA PRO A 96 -34.43 17.85 -11.58
C PRO A 96 -34.73 17.95 -10.07
N GLN A 97 -33.99 17.21 -9.25
CA GLN A 97 -34.10 17.20 -7.79
C GLN A 97 -33.49 18.44 -7.11
N LEU A 98 -32.61 19.18 -7.80
CA LEU A 98 -31.99 20.37 -7.22
C LEU A 98 -32.99 21.53 -7.23
N SER A 99 -33.24 22.13 -6.07
CA SER A 99 -34.04 23.36 -5.98
C SER A 99 -33.25 24.56 -6.50
N ASN A 100 -33.92 25.69 -6.78
CA ASN A 100 -33.20 26.91 -7.19
C ASN A 100 -32.24 27.38 -6.08
N GLU A 101 -32.64 27.23 -4.81
CA GLU A 101 -31.81 27.56 -3.66
C GLU A 101 -30.55 26.66 -3.59
N ASP A 102 -30.68 25.36 -3.89
CA ASP A 102 -29.52 24.46 -3.95
C ASP A 102 -28.57 24.85 -5.09
N ILE A 103 -29.10 25.29 -6.23
CA ILE A 103 -28.31 25.79 -7.35
C ILE A 103 -27.62 27.11 -6.97
N ASP A 104 -28.30 28.03 -6.28
CA ASP A 104 -27.70 29.28 -5.80
C ASP A 104 -26.54 29.02 -4.84
N ASN A 105 -26.70 28.06 -3.92
CA ASN A 105 -25.63 27.64 -3.02
C ASN A 105 -24.43 27.06 -3.80
N ILE A 106 -24.67 26.22 -4.81
CA ILE A 106 -23.62 25.68 -5.68
C ILE A 106 -22.90 26.80 -6.44
N LEU A 107 -23.64 27.74 -7.04
CA LEU A 107 -23.07 28.85 -7.81
C LEU A 107 -22.23 29.78 -6.93
N ALA A 108 -22.72 30.11 -5.72
CA ALA A 108 -21.93 30.89 -4.77
C ALA A 108 -20.65 30.18 -4.35
N TYR A 109 -20.65 28.85 -4.23
CA TYR A 109 -19.43 28.10 -4.00
C TYR A 109 -18.49 28.13 -5.21
N THR A 110 -19.00 28.08 -6.44
CA THR A 110 -18.15 28.11 -7.64
C THR A 110 -17.45 29.45 -7.83
N ASP A 111 -18.11 30.55 -7.44
CA ASP A 111 -17.56 31.90 -7.55
C ASP A 111 -16.80 32.34 -6.30
N TYR A 112 -16.81 31.53 -5.24
CA TYR A 112 -16.12 31.84 -4.00
C TYR A 112 -14.61 31.68 -4.14
N VAL A 113 -13.89 32.79 -3.95
CA VAL A 113 -12.44 32.81 -3.78
C VAL A 113 -12.14 32.75 -2.28
N PRO A 114 -11.69 31.60 -1.74
CA PRO A 114 -11.28 31.54 -0.34
C PRO A 114 -10.07 32.44 -0.11
N GLU A 115 -10.09 33.22 0.98
CA GLU A 115 -8.86 33.81 1.50
C GLU A 115 -7.87 32.68 1.84
N PRO A 116 -6.56 32.86 1.59
CA PRO A 116 -5.57 31.83 1.82
C PRO A 116 -5.64 31.37 3.28
N VAL A 117 -5.99 30.10 3.48
CA VAL A 117 -6.11 29.50 4.81
C VAL A 117 -4.72 29.47 5.41
N ALA A 118 -4.47 30.33 6.40
CA ALA A 118 -3.28 30.24 7.23
C ALA A 118 -3.28 28.86 7.89
N VAL A 119 -2.20 28.12 7.69
CA VAL A 119 -1.97 26.79 8.24
C VAL A 119 -1.97 26.92 9.77
N VAL A 120 -3.09 26.63 10.42
CA VAL A 120 -3.13 26.53 11.87
C VAL A 120 -2.51 25.18 12.22
N ALA A 121 -1.27 25.22 12.71
CA ALA A 121 -0.60 24.06 13.27
C ALA A 121 -1.47 23.46 14.38
N SER A 122 -2.08 22.31 14.09
CA SER A 122 -2.73 21.48 15.10
C SER A 122 -1.63 20.83 15.94
N ALA A 123 -1.58 21.21 17.21
CA ALA A 123 -0.70 20.62 18.21
C ALA A 123 -0.92 19.11 18.31
N ALA A 124 0.19 18.38 18.31
CA ALA A 124 0.24 16.93 18.43
C ALA A 124 -0.50 16.42 19.67
N ALA A 125 -1.39 15.45 19.47
CA ALA A 125 -1.79 14.52 20.51
C ALA A 125 -0.72 13.43 20.64
N PRO A 126 -0.36 12.98 21.86
CA PRO A 126 0.63 11.93 22.04
C PRO A 126 0.06 10.60 21.54
N GLN A 127 0.70 10.06 20.50
CA GLN A 127 0.40 8.74 19.99
C GLN A 127 0.99 7.69 20.94
N ALA A 128 0.12 6.83 21.46
CA ALA A 128 0.50 5.66 22.22
C ALA A 128 1.27 4.70 21.31
N THR A 129 2.51 4.39 21.67
CA THR A 129 3.32 3.37 21.03
C THR A 129 2.70 2.00 21.25
N GLY A 130 2.07 1.47 20.20
CA GLY A 130 1.64 0.08 20.11
C GLY A 130 2.85 -0.85 19.97
N THR A 131 3.46 -1.21 21.10
CA THR A 131 4.52 -2.22 21.16
C THR A 131 3.88 -3.60 21.25
N ASN A 132 3.63 -4.23 20.10
CA ASN A 132 3.28 -5.64 20.08
C ASN A 132 4.53 -6.50 19.83
N SER A 133 4.86 -7.28 20.86
CA SER A 133 5.65 -8.53 20.85
C SER A 133 7.20 -8.51 20.96
N SER A 134 7.80 -7.60 21.75
CA SER A 134 9.15 -7.84 22.34
C SER A 134 9.10 -8.36 23.79
N VAL A 135 7.94 -8.23 24.45
CA VAL A 135 7.79 -8.41 25.90
C VAL A 135 8.14 -9.82 26.37
N SER A 136 7.96 -10.86 25.53
CA SER A 136 8.33 -12.23 25.93
C SER A 136 9.83 -12.48 25.92
N GLN A 137 10.62 -11.86 25.03
CA GLN A 137 12.08 -12.03 25.03
C GLN A 137 12.74 -11.19 26.11
N ASP A 138 12.27 -9.95 26.30
CA ASP A 138 12.81 -9.03 27.31
C ASP A 138 12.55 -9.54 28.74
N ILE A 139 11.37 -10.08 29.02
CA ILE A 139 11.04 -10.67 30.34
C ILE A 139 11.89 -11.92 30.62
N VAL A 140 12.07 -12.81 29.63
CA VAL A 140 12.90 -14.01 29.80
C VAL A 140 14.35 -13.63 30.11
N LEU A 141 14.88 -12.59 29.45
CA LEU A 141 16.23 -12.10 29.67
C LEU A 141 16.38 -11.48 31.08
N VAL A 142 15.40 -10.70 31.54
CA VAL A 142 15.37 -10.14 32.90
C VAL A 142 15.32 -11.24 33.97
N VAL A 143 14.48 -12.27 33.78
CA VAL A 143 14.39 -13.40 34.72
C VAL A 143 15.70 -14.17 34.78
N LEU A 144 16.33 -14.44 33.63
CA LEU A 144 17.63 -15.12 33.58
C LEU A 144 18.73 -14.33 34.30
N VAL A 145 18.75 -13.00 34.15
CA VAL A 145 19.71 -12.13 34.86
C VAL A 145 19.48 -12.18 36.37
N ILE A 146 18.22 -12.14 36.84
CA ILE A 146 17.90 -12.23 38.27
C ILE A 146 18.35 -13.58 38.84
N VAL A 147 18.07 -14.68 38.15
CA VAL A 147 18.50 -16.03 38.57
C VAL A 147 20.03 -16.11 38.64
N LEU A 148 20.75 -15.57 37.65
CA LEU A 148 22.21 -15.54 37.65
C LEU A 148 22.75 -14.74 38.85
N VAL A 149 22.17 -13.57 39.13
CA VAL A 149 22.57 -12.74 40.27
C VAL A 149 22.33 -13.46 41.59
N VAL A 150 21.19 -14.13 41.76
CA VAL A 150 20.89 -14.92 42.96
C VAL A 150 21.89 -16.06 43.14
N LEU A 151 22.25 -16.77 42.06
CA LEU A 151 23.25 -17.84 42.11
C LEU A 151 24.64 -17.31 42.47
N ILE A 152 25.05 -16.16 41.94
CA ILE A 152 26.33 -15.51 42.28
C ILE A 152 26.35 -15.09 43.75
N VAL A 153 25.28 -14.47 44.24
CA VAL A 153 25.15 -14.07 45.65
C VAL A 153 25.15 -15.29 46.56
N MET A 154 24.43 -16.36 46.21
CA MET A 154 24.42 -17.61 46.95
C MET A 154 25.81 -18.24 47.00
N LEU A 155 26.52 -18.34 45.87
CA LEU A 155 27.90 -18.85 45.81
C LEU A 155 28.85 -18.01 46.67
N PHE A 156 28.69 -16.69 46.66
CA PHE A 156 29.48 -15.79 47.50
C PHE A 156 29.20 -16.02 49.00
N LEU A 157 27.93 -16.14 49.38
CA LEU A 157 27.54 -16.42 50.77
C LEU A 157 28.01 -17.80 51.23
N VAL A 158 27.92 -18.83 50.39
CA VAL A 158 28.43 -20.17 50.67
C VAL A 158 29.95 -20.15 50.82
N ASN A 159 30.68 -19.48 49.93
CA ASN A 159 32.14 -19.35 50.05
C ASN A 159 32.53 -18.57 51.32
N LYS A 160 31.79 -17.50 51.66
CA LYS A 160 32.02 -16.73 52.89
C LYS A 160 31.77 -17.57 54.15
N THR A 161 30.68 -18.33 54.19
CA THR A 161 30.34 -19.21 55.32
C THR A 161 31.32 -20.36 55.46
N LEU A 162 31.69 -21.03 54.36
CA LEU A 162 32.73 -22.09 54.37
C LEU A 162 34.08 -21.56 54.88
N ARG A 163 34.49 -20.35 54.50
CA ARG A 163 35.71 -19.70 55.01
C ARG A 163 35.61 -19.36 56.49
N ALA A 164 34.46 -18.87 56.95
CA ALA A 164 34.23 -18.57 58.36
C ALA A 164 34.26 -19.83 59.24
N ILE A 165 33.67 -20.93 58.77
CA ILE A 165 33.68 -22.23 59.45
C ILE A 165 35.10 -22.82 59.46
N ALA A 166 35.83 -22.74 58.34
CA ALA A 166 37.23 -23.19 58.27
C ALA A 166 38.14 -22.42 59.26
N ALA A 167 37.95 -21.11 59.38
CA ALA A 167 38.70 -20.27 60.33
C ALA A 167 38.39 -20.64 61.80
N ASN A 168 37.11 -20.88 62.14
CA ASN A 168 36.71 -21.28 63.49
C ASN A 168 37.15 -22.70 63.88
N ASN A 169 37.41 -23.57 62.90
CA ASN A 169 37.87 -24.94 63.12
C ASN A 169 39.41 -25.08 63.06
N GLY A 170 40.16 -23.98 63.12
CA GLY A 170 41.62 -24.00 63.18
C GLY A 170 42.32 -24.39 61.87
N ILE A 171 41.58 -24.38 60.74
CA ILE A 171 42.14 -24.68 59.43
C ILE A 171 42.68 -23.37 58.83
N HIS A 172 43.99 -23.17 58.91
CA HIS A 172 44.66 -22.06 58.25
C HIS A 172 44.60 -22.26 56.73
N ILE A 173 43.66 -21.59 56.08
CA ILE A 173 43.65 -21.48 54.61
C ILE A 173 44.87 -20.64 54.25
N GLU A 174 45.94 -21.27 53.78
CA GLU A 174 47.06 -20.56 53.17
C GLU A 174 46.48 -19.71 52.03
N LYS A 175 46.49 -18.39 52.25
CA LYS A 175 46.20 -17.43 51.20
C LYS A 175 47.43 -17.45 50.31
N LYS A 176 47.52 -18.46 49.44
CA LYS A 176 48.49 -18.47 48.36
C LYS A 176 48.29 -17.13 47.67
N GLU A 177 49.28 -16.23 47.80
CA GLU A 177 49.34 -14.98 47.05
C GLU A 177 49.51 -15.37 45.59
N THR A 178 48.46 -15.91 45.01
CA THR A 178 48.39 -16.17 43.60
C THR A 178 48.35 -14.80 42.98
N LYS A 179 49.47 -14.40 42.37
CA LYS A 179 49.59 -13.21 41.52
C LYS A 179 48.71 -13.35 40.27
N ILE A 180 47.42 -13.65 40.45
CA ILE A 180 46.43 -13.87 39.38
C ILE A 180 46.29 -12.61 38.54
N PHE A 181 46.60 -11.43 39.11
CA PHE A 181 46.50 -10.13 38.45
C PHE A 181 47.83 -9.52 38.00
N SER A 182 48.98 -10.20 38.16
CA SER A 182 50.26 -9.66 37.63
C SER A 182 50.57 -10.09 36.21
N GLU A 183 49.89 -11.13 35.72
CA GLU A 183 50.04 -11.61 34.35
C GLU A 183 48.88 -11.10 33.49
N PRO A 184 49.16 -10.55 32.30
CA PRO A 184 48.12 -10.18 31.35
C PRO A 184 47.17 -11.35 31.03
N VAL A 185 45.87 -11.08 30.92
CA VAL A 185 44.81 -12.09 30.69
C VAL A 185 45.11 -13.00 29.49
N TRP A 186 45.70 -12.46 28.41
CA TRP A 186 46.08 -13.24 27.22
C TRP A 186 47.17 -14.28 27.51
N LYS A 187 48.09 -14.03 28.45
CA LYS A 187 49.10 -15.03 28.87
C LYS A 187 48.47 -16.14 29.71
N LEU A 188 47.53 -15.78 30.60
CA LEU A 188 46.75 -16.76 31.38
C LEU A 188 45.89 -17.64 30.46
N PHE A 189 45.31 -17.04 29.42
CA PHE A 189 44.58 -17.74 28.38
C PHE A 189 45.48 -18.72 27.61
N LEU A 190 46.64 -18.27 27.11
CA LEU A 190 47.58 -19.13 26.37
C LEU A 190 48.17 -20.27 27.20
N LYS A 191 48.32 -20.09 28.52
CA LYS A 191 48.75 -21.17 29.43
C LYS A 191 47.68 -22.25 29.61
N ASN A 192 46.40 -21.94 29.40
CA ASN A 192 45.32 -22.89 29.53
C ASN A 192 45.01 -23.54 28.17
N GLN A 193 45.66 -24.68 27.90
CA GLN A 193 45.50 -25.43 26.66
C GLN A 193 44.04 -25.79 26.35
N PHE A 194 43.22 -26.06 27.36
CA PHE A 194 41.79 -26.33 27.18
C PHE A 194 41.01 -25.11 26.67
N LEU A 195 41.29 -23.92 27.23
CA LEU A 195 40.65 -22.68 26.77
C LEU A 195 41.11 -22.31 25.36
N VAL A 196 42.41 -22.42 25.07
CA VAL A 196 42.94 -22.18 23.72
C VAL A 196 42.30 -23.13 22.71
N PHE A 197 42.26 -24.44 23.00
CA PHE A 197 41.63 -25.43 22.13
C PHE A 197 40.13 -25.13 21.92
N SER A 198 39.40 -24.86 23.00
CA SER A 198 37.97 -24.55 22.92
C SER A 198 37.69 -23.28 22.11
N SER A 199 38.50 -22.24 22.28
CA SER A 199 38.38 -21.02 21.49
C SER A 199 38.73 -21.22 20.01
N VAL A 200 39.74 -22.04 19.69
CA VAL A 200 40.05 -22.39 18.29
C VAL A 200 38.88 -23.14 17.66
N VAL A 201 38.34 -24.15 18.33
CA VAL A 201 37.15 -24.89 17.85
C VAL A 201 35.97 -23.93 17.66
N PHE A 202 35.71 -23.05 18.63
CA PHE A 202 34.65 -22.05 18.53
C PHE A 202 34.84 -21.10 17.33
N LEU A 203 36.06 -20.61 17.10
CA LEU A 203 36.37 -19.73 15.98
C LEU A 203 36.23 -20.45 14.64
N LEU A 204 36.62 -21.72 14.55
CA LEU A 204 36.45 -22.54 13.34
C LEU A 204 34.98 -22.83 13.04
N LEU A 205 34.17 -23.15 14.06
CA LEU A 205 32.73 -23.37 13.88
C LEU A 205 32.01 -22.07 13.53
N SER A 206 32.39 -20.95 14.18
CA SER A 206 31.83 -19.64 13.87
C SER A 206 32.18 -19.21 12.45
N SER A 207 33.44 -19.36 12.03
CA SER A 207 33.86 -19.01 10.67
C SER A 207 33.14 -19.89 9.63
N ALA A 208 33.02 -21.19 9.87
CA ALA A 208 32.26 -22.09 9.01
C ALA A 208 30.78 -21.69 8.93
N TYR A 209 30.16 -21.33 10.06
CA TYR A 209 28.77 -20.88 10.10
C TYR A 209 28.55 -19.59 9.29
N PHE A 210 29.39 -18.56 9.50
CA PHE A 210 29.27 -17.30 8.76
C PHE A 210 29.62 -17.46 7.27
N ALA A 211 30.63 -18.26 6.94
CA ALA A 211 30.99 -18.54 5.55
C ALA A 211 29.86 -19.30 4.83
N TYR A 212 29.32 -20.35 5.45
CA TYR A 212 28.17 -21.08 4.91
C TYR A 212 26.94 -20.16 4.79
N GLY A 213 26.63 -19.39 5.83
CA GLY A 213 25.53 -18.43 5.81
C GLY A 213 25.65 -17.43 4.65
N TRP A 214 26.83 -16.85 4.44
CA TRP A 214 27.08 -15.93 3.33
C TRP A 214 26.94 -16.61 1.97
N LEU A 215 27.51 -17.82 1.79
CA LEU A 215 27.39 -18.58 0.55
C LEU A 215 25.94 -18.93 0.20
N MET A 216 25.12 -19.25 1.20
CA MET A 216 23.70 -19.56 1.02
C MET A 216 22.83 -18.36 0.66
N GLN A 217 23.35 -17.13 0.76
CA GLN A 217 22.66 -15.90 0.33
C GLN A 217 22.99 -15.50 -1.11
N ILE A 218 23.94 -16.17 -1.77
CA ILE A 218 24.29 -15.87 -3.16
C ILE A 218 23.11 -16.23 -4.07
N GLY A 219 22.67 -15.28 -4.89
CA GLY A 219 21.53 -15.46 -5.80
C GLY A 219 20.16 -15.40 -5.13
N VAL A 220 20.07 -14.84 -3.91
CA VAL A 220 18.81 -14.56 -3.22
C VAL A 220 18.54 -13.05 -3.25
N ASP A 221 17.58 -12.64 -4.07
CA ASP A 221 17.24 -11.21 -4.28
C ASP A 221 16.04 -10.74 -3.42
N GLN A 222 15.83 -11.36 -2.26
CA GLN A 222 14.75 -10.94 -1.35
C GLN A 222 14.94 -9.49 -0.88
N GLY A 223 13.87 -8.72 -0.90
CA GLY A 223 13.88 -7.29 -0.57
C GLY A 223 14.44 -6.40 -1.69
N TYR A 224 14.78 -6.95 -2.86
CA TYR A 224 15.20 -6.13 -3.99
C TYR A 224 14.09 -5.15 -4.40
N MET A 225 14.41 -3.85 -4.31
CA MET A 225 13.47 -2.75 -4.47
C MET A 225 14.14 -1.62 -5.27
N PRO A 226 14.18 -1.70 -6.62
CA PRO A 226 14.78 -0.68 -7.44
C PRO A 226 13.88 0.55 -7.57
N VAL A 227 14.50 1.70 -7.83
CA VAL A 227 13.77 2.92 -8.20
C VAL A 227 13.17 2.75 -9.60
N GLN A 228 11.87 3.00 -9.72
CA GLN A 228 11.15 2.94 -10.99
C GLN A 228 11.13 4.31 -11.69
N PRO A 229 10.95 4.38 -13.02
CA PRO A 229 10.89 5.65 -13.75
C PRO A 229 9.72 6.55 -13.33
N ILE A 230 8.58 5.92 -13.01
CA ILE A 230 7.39 6.53 -12.43
C ILE A 230 7.20 5.88 -11.06
N HIS A 231 7.00 6.68 -10.02
CA HIS A 231 6.71 6.19 -8.67
C HIS A 231 5.26 5.68 -8.63
N TYR A 232 5.08 4.43 -9.05
CA TYR A 232 3.79 3.75 -9.04
C TYR A 232 3.57 3.03 -7.70
N SER A 233 2.46 3.36 -7.03
CA SER A 233 2.07 2.77 -5.74
C SER A 233 0.99 1.69 -5.92
N HIS A 234 1.31 0.43 -5.60
CA HIS A 234 0.29 -0.62 -5.52
C HIS A 234 -0.63 -0.41 -4.33
N LYS A 235 -0.13 0.20 -3.25
CA LYS A 235 -0.90 0.55 -2.06
C LYS A 235 -2.10 1.44 -2.39
N ILE A 236 -1.93 2.44 -3.24
CA ILE A 236 -3.05 3.32 -3.65
C ILE A 236 -4.02 2.55 -4.56
N HIS A 237 -3.53 1.82 -5.55
CA HIS A 237 -4.39 1.20 -6.57
C HIS A 237 -5.11 -0.05 -6.06
N SER A 238 -4.36 -1.02 -5.52
CA SER A 238 -4.90 -2.30 -5.06
C SER A 238 -5.34 -2.27 -3.61
N GLY A 239 -4.74 -1.43 -2.77
CA GLY A 239 -5.08 -1.32 -1.34
C GLY A 239 -6.23 -0.36 -1.11
N ALA A 240 -6.00 0.95 -1.30
CA ALA A 240 -6.99 1.97 -0.98
C ALA A 240 -8.19 1.98 -1.93
N ASN A 241 -7.96 1.77 -3.23
CA ASN A 241 -9.04 1.74 -4.24
C ASN A 241 -9.56 0.34 -4.55
N GLU A 242 -9.01 -0.71 -3.90
CA GLU A 242 -9.44 -2.10 -4.05
C GLU A 242 -9.51 -2.59 -5.51
N ILE A 243 -8.64 -2.08 -6.39
CA ILE A 243 -8.60 -2.53 -7.79
C ILE A 243 -8.05 -3.95 -7.84
N ASP A 244 -8.82 -4.86 -8.44
CA ASP A 244 -8.45 -6.26 -8.62
C ASP A 244 -7.09 -6.41 -9.35
N CYS A 245 -6.23 -7.30 -8.85
CA CYS A 245 -4.87 -7.47 -9.37
C CYS A 245 -4.87 -7.84 -10.87
N GLN A 246 -5.86 -8.61 -11.32
CA GLN A 246 -5.94 -9.11 -12.68
C GLN A 246 -6.61 -8.12 -13.65
N TYR A 247 -7.10 -6.97 -13.16
CA TYR A 247 -7.51 -5.87 -14.02
C TYR A 247 -6.32 -5.33 -14.81
N CYS A 248 -5.23 -4.99 -14.11
CA CYS A 248 -3.98 -4.54 -14.73
C CYS A 248 -3.16 -5.72 -15.26
N HIS A 249 -3.01 -6.78 -14.46
CA HIS A 249 -2.20 -7.96 -14.81
C HIS A 249 -3.04 -9.07 -15.45
N SER A 250 -3.85 -8.71 -16.45
CA SER A 250 -4.84 -9.60 -17.08
C SER A 250 -4.24 -10.88 -17.70
N SER A 251 -3.02 -10.79 -18.21
CA SER A 251 -2.29 -11.91 -18.81
C SER A 251 -1.97 -13.04 -17.83
N ALA A 252 -1.99 -12.81 -16.51
CA ALA A 252 -1.79 -13.84 -15.50
C ALA A 252 -2.78 -15.01 -15.62
N ARG A 253 -3.98 -14.75 -16.14
CA ARG A 253 -5.04 -15.76 -16.34
C ARG A 253 -4.75 -16.69 -17.53
N VAL A 254 -4.10 -16.21 -18.58
CA VAL A 254 -4.07 -16.92 -19.88
C VAL A 254 -2.68 -17.22 -20.39
N SER A 255 -1.67 -16.50 -19.91
CA SER A 255 -0.29 -16.58 -20.40
C SER A 255 0.62 -17.20 -19.36
N LYS A 256 1.77 -17.70 -19.84
CA LYS A 256 2.88 -18.08 -18.97
C LYS A 256 3.52 -16.88 -18.28
N HIS A 257 3.48 -15.72 -18.90
CA HIS A 257 4.06 -14.48 -18.38
C HIS A 257 2.93 -13.52 -18.03
N SER A 258 2.86 -13.12 -16.76
CA SER A 258 2.08 -11.97 -16.34
C SER A 258 2.85 -10.69 -16.69
N GLY A 259 2.46 -10.06 -17.81
CA GLY A 259 3.09 -8.85 -18.30
C GLY A 259 2.80 -7.63 -17.44
N ILE A 260 3.66 -6.62 -17.58
CA ILE A 260 3.38 -5.26 -17.10
C ILE A 260 2.26 -4.68 -17.99
N PRO A 261 1.23 -4.04 -17.42
CA PRO A 261 0.15 -3.44 -18.21
C PRO A 261 0.70 -2.43 -19.23
N SER A 262 0.10 -2.40 -20.42
CA SER A 262 0.32 -1.32 -21.37
C SER A 262 -0.20 0.00 -20.80
N LEU A 263 0.39 1.13 -21.21
CA LEU A 263 -0.03 2.45 -20.72
C LEU A 263 -1.49 2.81 -21.04
N ASN A 264 -2.11 2.16 -22.04
CA ASN A 264 -3.55 2.31 -22.31
C ASN A 264 -4.42 1.93 -21.10
N VAL A 265 -4.02 0.91 -20.33
CA VAL A 265 -4.75 0.51 -19.12
C VAL A 265 -4.71 1.63 -18.08
N CYS A 266 -3.58 2.34 -17.97
CA CYS A 266 -3.46 3.50 -17.09
C CYS A 266 -4.39 4.62 -17.56
N MET A 267 -4.42 4.90 -18.86
CA MET A 267 -5.21 6.00 -19.42
C MET A 267 -6.73 5.79 -19.32
N ASN A 268 -7.22 4.55 -19.28
CA ASN A 268 -8.66 4.26 -19.06
C ASN A 268 -9.26 5.01 -17.87
N CYS A 269 -8.47 5.24 -16.81
CA CYS A 269 -8.87 6.03 -15.66
C CYS A 269 -8.19 7.41 -15.65
N HIS A 270 -6.89 7.47 -15.99
CA HIS A 270 -6.11 8.69 -15.90
C HIS A 270 -6.47 9.76 -16.94
N GLU A 271 -7.27 9.46 -17.98
CA GLU A 271 -7.85 10.52 -18.83
C GLU A 271 -8.75 11.50 -18.04
N ASN A 272 -9.35 11.04 -16.93
CA ASN A 272 -10.24 11.84 -16.09
C ASN A 272 -9.69 12.07 -14.67
N ILE A 273 -8.54 11.48 -14.33
CA ILE A 273 -7.88 11.59 -13.02
C ILE A 273 -6.51 12.23 -13.21
N ALA A 274 -6.51 13.56 -13.23
CA ALA A 274 -5.29 14.34 -13.48
C ALA A 274 -4.55 14.82 -12.23
N GLU A 275 -5.21 14.82 -11.08
CA GLU A 275 -4.61 15.17 -9.80
C GLU A 275 -4.85 14.08 -8.77
N TYR A 276 -3.87 13.89 -7.90
CA TYR A 276 -4.03 13.04 -6.74
C TYR A 276 -4.92 13.72 -5.69
N ASN A 277 -5.90 13.01 -5.15
CA ASN A 277 -6.82 13.51 -4.10
C ASN A 277 -6.96 12.51 -2.94
N GLY A 278 -6.01 11.59 -2.78
CA GLY A 278 -5.98 10.64 -1.66
C GLY A 278 -5.14 11.13 -0.49
N ASP A 279 -4.85 10.23 0.45
CA ASP A 279 -4.07 10.54 1.65
C ASP A 279 -2.61 10.89 1.32
N GLU A 280 -2.07 11.91 1.99
CA GLU A 280 -0.67 12.33 1.89
C GLU A 280 0.16 11.72 3.03
N ASP A 281 1.37 11.26 2.74
CA ASP A 281 2.35 10.82 3.73
C ASP A 281 3.49 11.85 3.79
N LEU A 282 3.28 12.87 4.63
CA LEU A 282 4.20 13.99 4.79
C LEU A 282 5.56 13.57 5.37
N GLU A 283 5.60 12.51 6.17
CA GLU A 283 6.85 12.01 6.78
C GLU A 283 7.79 11.42 5.72
N LYS A 284 7.22 10.76 4.70
CA LYS A 284 7.99 10.21 3.58
C LYS A 284 8.11 11.15 2.38
N GLY A 285 7.54 12.34 2.46
CA GLY A 285 7.55 13.34 1.39
C GLY A 285 6.57 13.06 0.25
N TYR A 286 5.60 12.18 0.47
CA TYR A 286 4.57 11.86 -0.51
C TYR A 286 3.40 12.84 -0.37
N THR A 287 3.49 13.94 -1.10
CA THR A 287 2.46 14.98 -1.14
C THR A 287 1.54 14.81 -2.35
N LYS A 288 0.42 15.53 -2.35
CA LYS A 288 -0.48 15.67 -3.49
C LYS A 288 0.27 16.17 -4.72
N GLU A 289 1.16 17.13 -4.54
CA GLU A 289 1.98 17.67 -5.62
C GLU A 289 2.94 16.60 -6.18
N PHE A 290 3.58 15.82 -5.31
CA PHE A 290 4.46 14.72 -5.71
C PHE A 290 3.72 13.72 -6.61
N TYR A 291 2.61 13.14 -6.14
CA TYR A 291 1.86 12.15 -6.93
C TYR A 291 1.25 12.75 -8.20
N THR A 292 0.78 13.99 -8.15
CA THR A 292 0.26 14.69 -9.35
C THR A 292 1.37 14.87 -10.40
N ASN A 293 2.61 15.15 -9.99
CA ASN A 293 3.74 15.23 -10.91
C ASN A 293 4.15 13.85 -11.47
N GLU A 294 3.95 12.76 -10.73
CA GLU A 294 4.13 11.39 -11.26
C GLU A 294 3.08 11.04 -12.32
N ILE A 295 1.82 11.47 -12.16
CA ILE A 295 0.78 11.32 -13.19
C ILE A 295 1.16 12.08 -14.47
N LYS A 296 1.77 13.27 -14.35
CA LYS A 296 2.27 14.01 -15.53
C LYS A 296 3.35 13.26 -16.30
N LYS A 297 4.17 12.44 -15.64
CA LYS A 297 5.15 11.57 -16.34
C LYS A 297 4.45 10.51 -17.19
N LEU A 298 3.33 9.96 -16.70
CA LEU A 298 2.48 9.06 -17.49
C LEU A 298 1.94 9.79 -18.73
N TYR A 299 1.39 10.99 -18.56
CA TYR A 299 0.88 11.79 -19.71
C TYR A 299 1.95 12.07 -20.74
N LYS A 300 3.16 12.43 -20.30
CA LYS A 300 4.30 12.58 -21.21
C LYS A 300 4.61 11.29 -21.97
N ALA A 301 4.59 10.14 -21.28
CA ALA A 301 4.89 8.86 -21.90
C ALA A 301 3.84 8.44 -22.96
N VAL A 302 2.56 8.72 -22.71
CA VAL A 302 1.48 8.40 -23.67
C VAL A 302 1.19 9.51 -24.69
N GLY A 303 1.81 10.68 -24.56
CA GLY A 303 1.52 11.85 -25.38
C GLY A 303 0.13 12.43 -25.12
N TRP A 304 -0.30 12.53 -23.87
CA TRP A 304 -1.60 13.11 -23.51
C TRP A 304 -1.47 14.61 -23.21
N ASP A 305 -2.22 15.44 -23.92
CA ASP A 305 -2.39 16.86 -23.63
C ASP A 305 -3.58 17.06 -22.70
N GLU A 306 -3.32 17.56 -21.49
CA GLU A 306 -4.33 17.74 -20.46
C GLU A 306 -5.28 18.93 -20.75
N GLU A 307 -4.78 19.99 -21.38
CA GLU A 307 -5.57 21.19 -21.67
C GLU A 307 -6.49 20.94 -22.86
N ALA A 308 -5.95 20.31 -23.90
CA ALA A 308 -6.67 20.02 -25.13
C ALA A 308 -7.51 18.73 -25.02
N ARG A 309 -7.22 17.85 -24.03
CA ARG A 309 -7.82 16.52 -23.81
C ARG A 309 -7.71 15.61 -25.04
N GLN A 310 -6.53 15.59 -25.66
CA GLN A 310 -6.24 14.83 -26.87
C GLN A 310 -4.88 14.18 -26.78
N TYR A 311 -4.71 13.08 -27.50
CA TYR A 311 -3.39 12.50 -27.74
C TYR A 311 -2.64 13.31 -28.81
N THR A 312 -1.40 13.70 -28.51
CA THR A 312 -0.51 14.44 -29.42
C THR A 312 0.07 13.54 -30.51
N GLY A 313 0.10 12.22 -30.29
CA GLY A 313 0.73 11.24 -31.16
C GLY A 313 2.23 11.02 -30.89
N GLU A 314 2.84 11.81 -30.02
CA GLU A 314 4.23 11.64 -29.59
C GLU A 314 4.28 10.75 -28.34
N THR A 315 4.81 9.53 -28.48
CA THR A 315 4.82 8.54 -27.39
C THR A 315 6.24 8.07 -27.05
N GLU A 316 6.49 7.83 -25.76
CA GLU A 316 7.74 7.27 -25.26
C GLU A 316 7.45 6.08 -24.34
N PRO A 317 8.05 4.90 -24.56
CA PRO A 317 7.80 3.74 -23.71
C PRO A 317 8.43 3.93 -22.32
N VAL A 318 7.65 3.63 -21.27
CA VAL A 318 8.16 3.60 -19.90
C VAL A 318 9.06 2.38 -19.70
N LYS A 319 10.33 2.62 -19.38
CA LYS A 319 11.36 1.59 -19.18
C LYS A 319 11.31 1.04 -17.75
N TRP A 320 10.28 0.28 -17.44
CA TRP A 320 10.13 -0.35 -16.12
C TRP A 320 11.31 -1.27 -15.77
N VAL A 321 11.71 -1.25 -14.51
CA VAL A 321 12.73 -2.15 -13.97
C VAL A 321 12.03 -3.39 -13.41
N ARG A 322 12.24 -4.54 -14.04
CA ARG A 322 11.64 -5.81 -13.61
C ARG A 322 12.31 -6.30 -12.32
N ILE A 323 11.51 -6.50 -11.27
CA ILE A 323 11.98 -6.96 -9.95
C ILE A 323 12.08 -8.49 -9.85
N HIS A 324 11.10 -9.22 -10.37
CA HIS A 324 11.07 -10.69 -10.31
C HIS A 324 11.67 -11.29 -11.57
N ASN A 325 12.87 -11.85 -11.46
CA ASN A 325 13.53 -12.57 -12.54
C ASN A 325 13.82 -14.02 -12.15
N LEU A 326 13.57 -14.92 -13.09
CA LEU A 326 14.04 -16.30 -13.06
C LEU A 326 14.99 -16.48 -14.24
N PRO A 327 15.99 -17.37 -14.14
CA PRO A 327 16.82 -17.73 -15.27
C PRO A 327 15.99 -18.24 -16.45
N ASP A 328 16.49 -18.03 -17.67
CA ASP A 328 15.82 -18.36 -18.93
C ASP A 328 15.58 -19.86 -19.13
N HIS A 329 16.46 -20.71 -18.60
CA HIS A 329 16.28 -22.17 -18.56
C HIS A 329 15.22 -22.64 -17.56
N VAL A 330 14.50 -21.73 -16.89
CA VAL A 330 13.37 -22.05 -16.02
C VAL A 330 12.06 -21.70 -16.73
N TYR A 331 11.26 -22.72 -16.99
CA TYR A 331 9.91 -22.55 -17.49
C TYR A 331 8.93 -22.38 -16.32
N PHE A 332 8.38 -21.17 -16.19
CA PHE A 332 7.31 -20.85 -15.25
C PHE A 332 6.07 -20.36 -16.00
N ASN A 333 4.88 -20.83 -15.59
CA ASN A 333 3.62 -20.49 -16.23
C ASN A 333 2.60 -19.94 -15.22
N HIS A 334 2.32 -18.63 -15.27
CA HIS A 334 1.35 -17.97 -14.38
C HIS A 334 -0.05 -18.58 -14.48
N SER A 335 -0.58 -18.81 -15.69
CA SER A 335 -1.95 -19.32 -15.87
C SER A 335 -2.20 -20.66 -15.18
N GLN A 336 -1.21 -21.54 -15.10
CA GLN A 336 -1.35 -22.81 -14.39
C GLN A 336 -1.44 -22.60 -12.86
N HIS A 337 -0.66 -21.69 -12.30
CA HIS A 337 -0.67 -21.43 -10.87
C HIS A 337 -1.92 -20.63 -10.46
N VAL A 338 -2.34 -19.68 -11.29
CA VAL A 338 -3.46 -18.77 -11.00
C VAL A 338 -4.80 -19.42 -11.30
N ASN A 339 -5.01 -19.97 -12.50
CA ASN A 339 -6.34 -20.48 -12.88
C ASN A 339 -6.56 -21.95 -12.52
N VAL A 340 -5.51 -22.77 -12.64
CA VAL A 340 -5.67 -24.22 -12.40
C VAL A 340 -5.48 -24.54 -10.92
N ALA A 341 -4.37 -24.09 -10.33
CA ALA A 341 -4.12 -24.29 -8.91
C ALA A 341 -4.87 -23.29 -8.01
N GLY A 342 -5.32 -22.14 -8.55
CA GLY A 342 -6.04 -21.12 -7.78
C GLY A 342 -5.20 -20.59 -6.62
N ILE A 343 -3.91 -20.34 -6.85
CA ILE A 343 -2.99 -19.80 -5.85
C ILE A 343 -3.20 -18.29 -5.77
N GLU A 344 -3.41 -17.79 -4.55
CA GLU A 344 -3.53 -16.35 -4.29
C GLU A 344 -2.20 -15.63 -4.59
N CYS A 345 -2.28 -14.46 -5.22
CA CYS A 345 -1.13 -13.66 -5.64
C CYS A 345 -0.16 -13.39 -4.48
N GLN A 346 -0.72 -13.11 -3.30
CA GLN A 346 0.00 -12.75 -2.08
C GLN A 346 0.89 -13.88 -1.56
N THR A 347 0.54 -15.13 -1.85
CA THR A 347 1.35 -16.30 -1.48
C THR A 347 2.75 -16.23 -2.08
N CYS A 348 2.84 -15.72 -3.32
CA CYS A 348 4.10 -15.62 -4.06
C CYS A 348 4.72 -14.24 -3.95
N HIS A 349 3.92 -13.17 -4.08
CA HIS A 349 4.40 -11.80 -4.19
C HIS A 349 4.33 -10.99 -2.88
N GLY A 350 3.79 -11.56 -1.79
CA GLY A 350 3.57 -10.85 -0.53
C GLY A 350 2.33 -9.94 -0.57
N PRO A 351 2.07 -9.15 0.48
CA PRO A 351 0.92 -8.24 0.55
C PRO A 351 1.14 -7.02 -0.36
N VAL A 352 1.00 -7.21 -1.67
CA VAL A 352 1.27 -6.18 -2.71
C VAL A 352 0.36 -4.96 -2.52
N GLU A 353 -0.85 -5.16 -2.02
CA GLU A 353 -1.82 -4.13 -1.67
C GLU A 353 -1.35 -3.18 -0.54
N GLU A 354 -0.28 -3.53 0.18
CA GLU A 354 0.35 -2.66 1.20
C GLU A 354 1.63 -2.00 0.67
N MET A 355 2.09 -2.37 -0.53
CA MET A 355 3.38 -1.93 -1.07
C MET A 355 3.30 -0.57 -1.75
N GLU A 356 3.91 0.44 -1.12
CA GLU A 356 4.13 1.74 -1.75
C GLU A 356 5.13 1.66 -2.92
N ILE A 357 6.19 0.86 -2.75
CA ILE A 357 7.13 0.51 -3.80
C ILE A 357 7.19 -1.01 -3.86
N ALA A 358 7.02 -1.57 -5.05
CA ALA A 358 7.07 -3.02 -5.23
C ALA A 358 8.49 -3.54 -4.96
N TYR A 359 8.57 -4.62 -4.17
CA TYR A 359 9.83 -5.32 -3.88
C TYR A 359 9.64 -6.83 -3.99
N GLN A 360 10.74 -7.57 -4.12
CA GLN A 360 10.70 -9.02 -4.14
C GLN A 360 10.50 -9.59 -2.73
N HIS A 361 9.29 -10.06 -2.41
CA HIS A 361 8.97 -10.65 -1.11
C HIS A 361 9.57 -12.05 -0.93
N SER A 362 9.29 -12.96 -1.87
CA SER A 362 9.73 -14.35 -1.81
C SER A 362 11.11 -14.54 -2.45
N SER A 363 11.87 -15.54 -1.99
CA SER A 363 13.20 -15.80 -2.54
C SER A 363 13.16 -16.33 -3.97
N LEU A 364 12.08 -17.01 -4.35
CA LEU A 364 11.90 -17.64 -5.67
C LEU A 364 13.06 -18.57 -6.07
N THR A 365 13.79 -19.07 -5.07
CA THR A 365 14.85 -20.07 -5.28
C THR A 365 14.24 -21.43 -5.57
N MET A 366 15.00 -22.32 -6.19
CA MET A 366 14.55 -23.70 -6.49
C MET A 366 14.00 -24.42 -5.25
N GLY A 367 14.65 -24.25 -4.09
CA GLY A 367 14.20 -24.86 -2.84
C GLY A 367 12.82 -24.37 -2.40
N TRP A 368 12.53 -23.08 -2.59
CA TRP A 368 11.22 -22.50 -2.31
C TRP A 368 10.13 -23.10 -3.21
N CYS A 369 10.39 -23.20 -4.53
CA CYS A 369 9.46 -23.82 -5.48
C CYS A 369 9.19 -25.30 -5.14
N ILE A 370 10.25 -26.06 -4.84
CA ILE A 370 10.15 -27.48 -4.52
C ILE A 370 9.35 -27.71 -3.24
N ASN A 371 9.60 -26.93 -2.19
CA ASN A 371 8.87 -27.06 -0.93
C ASN A 371 7.39 -26.73 -1.12
N CYS A 372 7.09 -25.65 -1.85
CA CYS A 372 5.72 -25.31 -2.21
C CYS A 372 5.03 -26.47 -2.97
N HIS A 373 5.70 -27.09 -3.94
CA HIS A 373 5.15 -28.24 -4.66
C HIS A 373 5.00 -29.51 -3.80
N ARG A 374 5.82 -29.69 -2.76
CA ARG A 374 5.69 -30.82 -1.82
C ARG A 374 4.51 -30.66 -0.89
N GLU A 375 4.20 -29.43 -0.50
CA GLU A 375 3.19 -29.11 0.51
C GLU A 375 1.84 -28.77 -0.10
N SER A 376 1.81 -28.26 -1.33
CA SER A 376 0.57 -27.84 -2.01
C SER A 376 -0.24 -29.04 -2.50
N GLU A 377 -1.49 -29.09 -2.06
CA GLU A 377 -2.48 -30.05 -2.51
C GLU A 377 -3.09 -29.62 -3.86
N VAL A 378 -3.40 -30.61 -4.70
CA VAL A 378 -4.04 -30.38 -6.00
C VAL A 378 -5.51 -30.04 -5.78
N LYS A 379 -6.01 -28.97 -6.41
CA LYS A 379 -7.44 -28.69 -6.46
C LYS A 379 -8.11 -29.68 -7.43
N VAL A 380 -8.79 -30.67 -6.86
CA VAL A 380 -9.48 -31.74 -7.62
C VAL A 380 -10.95 -31.38 -7.91
N LYS A 381 -11.55 -30.51 -7.09
CA LYS A 381 -12.95 -30.11 -7.26
C LYS A 381 -13.13 -29.38 -8.60
N ASP A 382 -14.19 -29.74 -9.31
CA ASP A 382 -14.65 -29.09 -10.55
C ASP A 382 -13.78 -29.30 -11.79
N ASN A 383 -12.94 -30.35 -11.81
CA ASN A 383 -12.20 -30.74 -12.99
C ASN A 383 -12.22 -32.27 -13.22
N ASP A 384 -12.93 -32.71 -14.25
CA ASP A 384 -13.09 -34.13 -14.60
C ASP A 384 -11.76 -34.83 -14.90
N TYR A 385 -10.80 -34.11 -15.48
CA TYR A 385 -9.46 -34.65 -15.75
C TYR A 385 -8.71 -34.94 -14.44
N TYR A 386 -8.70 -33.97 -13.51
CA TYR A 386 -8.02 -34.17 -12.22
C TYR A 386 -8.76 -35.15 -11.32
N THR A 387 -10.08 -35.27 -11.42
CA THR A 387 -10.85 -36.26 -10.67
C THR A 387 -10.41 -37.69 -10.99
N LYS A 388 -10.31 -38.03 -12.30
CA LYS A 388 -9.86 -39.36 -12.72
C LYS A 388 -8.41 -39.66 -12.28
N ILE A 389 -7.51 -38.71 -12.50
CA ILE A 389 -6.09 -38.85 -12.11
C ILE A 389 -5.96 -38.97 -10.60
N HIS A 390 -6.78 -38.22 -9.85
CA HIS A 390 -6.78 -38.25 -8.40
C HIS A 390 -7.20 -39.62 -7.88
N GLU A 391 -8.28 -40.21 -8.39
CA GLU A 391 -8.71 -41.56 -7.98
C GLU A 391 -7.65 -42.64 -8.23
N GLU A 392 -7.00 -42.60 -9.40
CA GLU A 392 -5.96 -43.58 -9.76
C GLU A 392 -4.71 -43.44 -8.89
N LEU A 393 -4.22 -42.21 -8.71
CA LEU A 393 -3.01 -41.94 -7.94
C LEU A 393 -3.24 -42.03 -6.43
N SER A 394 -4.40 -41.62 -5.93
CA SER A 394 -4.80 -41.79 -4.52
C SER A 394 -4.78 -43.27 -4.13
N LYS A 395 -5.35 -44.15 -4.97
CA LYS A 395 -5.30 -45.61 -4.77
C LYS A 395 -3.87 -46.15 -4.79
N LYS A 396 -3.01 -45.64 -5.67
CA LYS A 396 -1.60 -46.09 -5.79
C LYS A 396 -0.76 -45.70 -4.57
N TYR A 397 -0.92 -44.47 -4.09
CA TYR A 397 -0.11 -43.92 -3.00
C TYR A 397 -0.73 -44.09 -1.61
N GLY A 398 -2.00 -44.49 -1.52
CA GLY A 398 -2.71 -44.69 -0.27
C GLY A 398 -2.97 -43.38 0.49
N VAL A 399 -3.14 -42.26 -0.23
CA VAL A 399 -3.34 -40.93 0.34
C VAL A 399 -4.69 -40.35 -0.11
N GLU A 400 -5.42 -39.72 0.81
CA GLU A 400 -6.70 -39.06 0.49
C GLU A 400 -6.53 -37.80 -0.36
N LYS A 401 -5.36 -37.17 -0.28
CA LYS A 401 -5.05 -35.93 -0.99
C LYS A 401 -3.70 -36.05 -1.67
N LEU A 402 -3.64 -35.57 -2.92
CA LEU A 402 -2.43 -35.59 -3.73
C LEU A 402 -1.75 -34.23 -3.72
N THR A 403 -0.43 -34.25 -3.60
CA THR A 403 0.40 -33.05 -3.74
C THR A 403 0.90 -32.90 -5.17
N ILE A 404 1.33 -31.69 -5.53
CA ILE A 404 1.93 -31.42 -6.85
C ILE A 404 3.19 -32.29 -7.06
N ALA A 405 3.96 -32.55 -6.00
CA ALA A 405 5.09 -33.46 -6.03
C ALA A 405 4.70 -34.90 -6.42
N GLN A 406 3.57 -35.41 -5.93
CA GLN A 406 3.07 -36.75 -6.26
C GLN A 406 2.52 -36.85 -7.69
N MET A 407 2.13 -35.72 -8.29
CA MET A 407 1.80 -35.62 -9.73
C MET A 407 3.04 -35.52 -10.64
N GLY A 408 4.24 -35.61 -10.07
CA GLY A 408 5.49 -35.48 -10.80
C GLY A 408 5.90 -34.03 -11.06
N GLY A 409 5.38 -33.05 -10.30
CA GLY A 409 5.78 -31.65 -10.37
C GLY A 409 7.19 -31.35 -9.83
N LEU A 410 8.01 -32.39 -9.61
CA LEU A 410 9.43 -32.31 -9.23
C LEU A 410 10.36 -32.92 -10.30
N GLU A 411 9.83 -33.29 -11.46
CA GLU A 411 10.62 -33.80 -12.59
C GLU A 411 11.38 -32.66 -13.28
N CYS A 412 12.68 -32.85 -13.55
CA CYS A 412 13.54 -31.81 -14.13
C CYS A 412 12.99 -31.24 -15.43
N GLY A 413 12.55 -32.10 -16.36
CA GLY A 413 12.07 -31.69 -17.69
C GLY A 413 10.74 -30.95 -17.71
N LYS A 414 10.03 -30.83 -16.58
CA LYS A 414 8.80 -30.03 -16.48
C LYS A 414 9.07 -28.57 -16.13
N CYS A 415 10.23 -28.28 -15.53
CA CYS A 415 10.61 -26.95 -15.07
C CYS A 415 11.83 -26.39 -15.81
N HIS A 416 12.69 -27.26 -16.35
CA HIS A 416 13.94 -26.87 -16.99
C HIS A 416 14.07 -27.52 -18.36
N TYR A 417 13.93 -26.73 -19.43
CA TYR A 417 14.09 -27.19 -20.81
C TYR A 417 14.38 -26.04 -21.78
#